data_AF-A0A0B7AP43-F1
#
_entry.id   AF-A0A0B7AP43-F1
#
_cell.length_a   1.000
_cell.length_b   1.000
_cell.length_c   1.000
_cell.angle_alpha   90.00
_cell.angle_beta   90.00
_cell.angle_gamma   90.00
#
_symmetry.space_group_name_H-M   'P 1'
#
loop_
_entity.id
_entity.type
_entity.pdbx_description
1 polymer ?
#
loop_
_entity_poly.entity_id
_entity_poly.type
_entity_poly.pdbx_seq_one_letter_code
_entity_poly.pdbx_strand_id
1 'polypeptide(L)'
;FKGDYVDINTNMKWQKLFKSTQDADVVFADNINKVNRADGKMVNKLLILSTQTLLVLDPKSLALKYKIPLNLIHKISVSPYKDSFCICHVNKESGEAASKKGDFIFS
;
A
#
# COMPACT_ATOMS: atom_id res chain seq x y z
N PHE A 1 -7.94 14.48 10.23
CA PHE A 1 -7.53 13.16 9.68
C PHE A 1 -8.80 12.46 9.21
N LYS A 2 -8.91 12.11 7.91
CA LYS A 2 -10.11 11.44 7.32
C LYS A 2 -9.99 9.91 7.35
N GLY A 3 -8.76 9.37 7.33
CA GLY A 3 -8.52 7.94 7.17
C GLY A 3 -8.68 7.52 5.72
N ASP A 4 -9.92 7.38 5.25
CA ASP A 4 -10.24 7.01 3.86
C ASP A 4 -10.45 8.26 3.00
N TYR A 5 -9.46 8.61 2.17
CA TYR A 5 -9.49 9.80 1.31
C TYR A 5 -10.15 9.56 -0.05
N VAL A 6 -10.42 8.30 -0.40
CA VAL A 6 -11.02 7.90 -1.69
C VAL A 6 -12.40 7.27 -1.55
N ASP A 7 -12.90 7.18 -0.31
CA ASP A 7 -14.18 6.57 0.05
C ASP A 7 -14.31 5.14 -0.48
N ILE A 8 -13.23 4.35 -0.38
CA ILE A 8 -13.08 3.03 -1.02
C ILE A 8 -14.17 2.05 -0.61
N ASN A 9 -14.66 2.15 0.63
CA ASN A 9 -15.71 1.27 1.14
C ASN A 9 -17.05 1.44 0.41
N THR A 10 -17.26 2.54 -0.31
CA THR A 10 -18.45 2.75 -1.16
C THR A 10 -18.34 2.05 -2.52
N ASN A 11 -17.13 1.65 -2.92
CA ASN A 11 -16.87 1.05 -4.21
C ASN A 11 -17.39 -0.40 -4.27
N MET A 12 -18.35 -0.66 -5.15
CA MET A 12 -18.95 -2.01 -5.29
C MET A 12 -17.93 -3.09 -5.69
N LYS A 13 -16.91 -2.76 -6.49
CA LYS A 13 -15.87 -3.74 -6.86
C LYS A 13 -14.99 -4.09 -5.66
N TRP A 14 -14.61 -3.08 -4.87
CA TRP A 14 -13.87 -3.30 -3.62
C TRP A 14 -14.64 -4.22 -2.68
N GLN A 15 -15.91 -3.92 -2.42
CA GLN A 15 -16.76 -4.74 -1.55
C GLN A 15 -16.85 -6.19 -2.07
N LYS A 16 -17.01 -6.41 -3.36
CA LYS A 16 -17.06 -7.77 -3.93
C LYS A 16 -15.75 -8.55 -3.75
N LEU A 17 -14.60 -7.87 -3.84
CA LEU A 17 -13.29 -8.51 -3.80
C LEU A 17 -12.79 -8.75 -2.37
N PHE A 18 -13.07 -7.83 -1.44
CA PHE A 18 -12.39 -7.81 -0.13
C PHE A 18 -13.32 -7.96 1.08
N LYS A 19 -14.65 -7.85 0.93
CA LYS A 19 -15.59 -7.89 2.08
C LYS A 19 -15.54 -9.17 2.91
N SER A 20 -15.19 -10.30 2.31
CA SER A 20 -15.03 -11.59 3.01
C SER A 20 -13.58 -11.88 3.43
N THR A 21 -12.67 -10.94 3.18
CA THR A 21 -11.25 -11.08 3.50
C THR A 21 -10.91 -10.35 4.79
N GLN A 22 -9.77 -10.69 5.35
CA GLN A 22 -9.16 -9.98 6.48
C GLN A 22 -8.77 -8.52 6.18
N ASP A 23 -8.87 -8.09 4.92
CA ASP A 23 -8.53 -6.73 4.48
C ASP A 23 -9.75 -5.80 4.33
N ALA A 24 -10.95 -6.26 4.70
CA ALA A 24 -12.18 -5.46 4.62
C ALA A 24 -12.13 -4.20 5.51
N ASP A 25 -11.46 -4.29 6.65
CA ASP A 25 -11.37 -3.22 7.64
C ASP A 25 -10.31 -2.18 7.23
N VAL A 26 -10.71 -1.23 6.39
CA VAL A 26 -9.86 -0.14 5.90
C VAL A 26 -9.70 0.93 6.97
N VAL A 27 -8.44 1.20 7.34
CA VAL A 27 -8.05 2.27 8.27
C VAL A 27 -7.62 3.53 7.51
N PHE A 28 -6.95 3.35 6.38
CA PHE A 28 -6.55 4.45 5.51
C PHE A 28 -6.58 4.05 4.03
N ALA A 29 -6.94 4.97 3.15
CA ALA A 29 -6.84 4.76 1.71
C ALA A 29 -6.59 6.08 0.98
N ASP A 30 -5.64 6.08 0.04
CA ASP A 30 -5.32 7.26 -0.78
C ASP A 30 -4.68 6.89 -2.12
N ASN A 31 -4.77 7.79 -3.09
CA ASN A 31 -4.04 7.70 -4.35
C ASN A 31 -2.65 8.32 -4.17
N ILE A 32 -1.61 7.51 -4.35
CA ILE A 32 -0.22 7.88 -4.12
C ILE A 32 0.65 7.49 -5.31
N ASN A 33 1.88 7.98 -5.32
CA ASN A 33 2.89 7.58 -6.29
C ASN A 33 3.82 6.54 -5.67
N LYS A 34 3.90 5.36 -6.28
CA LYS A 34 4.93 4.37 -5.96
C LYS A 34 6.15 4.62 -6.84
N VAL A 35 7.34 4.69 -6.24
CA VAL A 35 8.60 4.76 -6.99
C VAL A 35 9.03 3.36 -7.44
N ASN A 36 9.36 3.23 -8.72
CA ASN A 36 9.92 2.01 -9.29
C ASN A 36 11.41 1.89 -8.97
N ARG A 37 11.81 0.73 -8.44
CA ARG A 37 13.21 0.46 -8.09
C ARG A 37 14.17 0.48 -9.28
N ALA A 38 13.70 0.05 -10.46
CA ALA A 38 14.57 -0.14 -11.61
C ALA A 38 14.99 1.18 -12.28
N ASP A 39 14.10 2.17 -12.31
CA ASP A 39 14.27 3.39 -13.09
C ASP A 39 13.89 4.68 -12.34
N GLY A 40 13.46 4.58 -11.07
CA GLY A 40 13.05 5.74 -10.27
C GLY A 40 11.72 6.37 -10.71
N LYS A 41 11.03 5.81 -11.71
CA LYS A 41 9.77 6.39 -12.19
C LYS A 41 8.67 6.25 -11.16
N MET A 42 7.91 7.32 -10.99
CA MET A 42 6.72 7.33 -10.15
C MET A 42 5.52 6.85 -10.94
N VAL A 43 4.78 5.91 -10.35
CA VAL A 43 3.57 5.36 -10.93
C VAL A 43 2.44 5.49 -9.93
N ASN A 44 1.34 6.10 -10.36
CA ASN A 44 0.14 6.23 -9.56
C ASN A 44 -0.40 4.83 -9.16
N LYS A 45 -0.68 4.68 -7.87
CA LYS A 45 -1.25 3.49 -7.24
C LYS A 45 -2.29 3.91 -6.21
N LEU A 46 -3.25 3.03 -5.98
CA LEU A 46 -4.12 3.12 -4.83
C LEU A 46 -3.46 2.36 -3.68
N LEU A 47 -3.19 3.06 -2.58
CA LEU A 47 -2.67 2.47 -1.35
C LEU A 47 -3.81 2.35 -0.35
N ILE A 48 -3.97 1.15 0.21
CA ILE A 48 -4.96 0.87 1.24
C ILE A 48 -4.23 0.25 2.42
N LEU A 49 -4.43 0.82 3.60
CA LEU A 49 -4.01 0.26 4.87
C LEU A 49 -5.23 -0.36 5.55
N SER A 50 -5.21 -1.68 5.68
CA SER A 50 -6.14 -2.41 6.54
C SER A 50 -5.53 -2.59 7.94
N THR A 51 -6.27 -3.23 8.84
CA THR A 51 -5.77 -3.59 10.18
C THR A 51 -4.62 -4.60 10.17
N GLN A 52 -4.43 -5.33 9.06
CA GLN A 52 -3.47 -6.43 8.97
C GLN A 52 -2.44 -6.26 7.85
N THR A 53 -2.80 -5.57 6.77
CA THR A 53 -1.94 -5.45 5.59
C THR A 53 -1.96 -4.06 4.96
N LEU A 54 -0.85 -3.73 4.30
CA LEU A 54 -0.74 -2.61 3.38
C LEU A 54 -0.87 -3.15 1.95
N LEU A 55 -1.95 -2.77 1.27
CA LEU A 55 -2.26 -3.15 -0.09
C LEU A 55 -1.88 -2.04 -1.06
N VAL A 56 -1.25 -2.42 -2.16
CA VAL A 56 -0.97 -1.54 -3.29
C VAL A 56 -1.71 -2.08 -4.51
N LEU A 57 -2.67 -1.31 -5.00
CA LEU A 57 -3.57 -1.69 -6.08
C LEU A 57 -3.36 -0.79 -7.31
N ASP A 58 -3.82 -1.28 -8.45
CA ASP A 58 -4.12 -0.42 -9.58
C ASP A 58 -5.37 0.43 -9.29
N PRO A 59 -5.32 1.77 -9.44
CA PRO A 59 -6.39 2.66 -9.00
C PRO A 59 -7.70 2.51 -9.81
N LYS A 60 -7.63 2.01 -11.05
CA LYS A 60 -8.81 1.86 -11.92
C LYS A 60 -9.41 0.46 -11.85
N SER A 61 -8.57 -0.56 -11.98
CA SER A 61 -9.00 -1.96 -12.01
C SER A 61 -9.14 -2.59 -10.63
N LEU A 62 -8.56 -1.97 -9.59
CA LEU A 62 -8.39 -2.54 -8.26
C LEU A 62 -7.58 -3.85 -8.27
N ALA A 63 -6.81 -4.11 -9.33
CA ALA A 63 -5.95 -5.28 -9.42
C ALA A 63 -4.83 -5.18 -8.37
N LEU A 64 -4.71 -6.22 -7.55
CA LEU A 64 -3.67 -6.31 -6.52
C LEU A 64 -2.28 -6.40 -7.14
N LYS A 65 -1.40 -5.44 -6.79
CA LYS A 65 0.00 -5.45 -7.21
C LYS A 65 0.90 -5.94 -6.09
N TYR A 66 0.65 -5.49 -4.87
CA TYR A 66 1.41 -5.90 -3.69
C TYR A 66 0.48 -5.99 -2.49
N LYS A 67 0.66 -7.04 -1.68
CA LYS A 67 0.04 -7.20 -0.37
C LYS A 67 1.17 -7.39 0.62
N ILE A 68 1.32 -6.44 1.54
CA ILE A 68 2.43 -6.39 2.49
C ILE A 68 1.83 -6.54 3.89
N PRO A 69 1.95 -7.70 4.54
CA PRO A 69 1.54 -7.83 5.94
C PRO A 69 2.31 -6.87 6.85
N LEU A 70 1.59 -6.24 7.78
CA LEU A 70 2.15 -5.17 8.61
C LEU A 70 3.26 -5.67 9.54
N ASN A 71 3.22 -6.94 9.95
CA ASN A 71 4.28 -7.58 10.74
C ASN A 71 5.64 -7.66 9.99
N LEU A 72 5.65 -7.49 8.67
CA LEU A 72 6.89 -7.45 7.90
C LEU A 72 7.50 -6.05 7.82
N ILE A 73 6.72 -5.00 8.10
CA ILE A 73 7.21 -3.62 8.09
C ILE A 73 7.89 -3.34 9.43
N HIS A 74 9.22 -3.30 9.44
CA HIS A 74 9.99 -3.14 10.68
C HIS A 74 10.44 -1.69 10.93
N LYS A 75 10.36 -0.83 9.92
CA LYS A 75 10.73 0.58 10.02
C LYS A 75 10.04 1.40 8.94
N ILE A 76 9.74 2.65 9.27
CA ILE A 76 9.34 3.68 8.31
C ILE A 76 10.36 4.82 8.38
N SER A 77 10.85 5.26 7.22
CA SER A 77 11.70 6.44 7.09
C SER A 77 11.00 7.49 6.25
N VAL A 78 11.13 8.75 6.64
CA VAL A 78 10.55 9.89 5.93
C VAL A 78 11.62 10.92 5.64
N SER A 79 11.41 11.71 4.59
CA SER A 79 12.30 12.82 4.27
C SER A 79 12.10 13.99 5.25
N PRO A 80 13.17 14.71 5.64
CA PRO A 80 13.04 15.95 6.41
C PRO A 80 12.59 17.14 5.55
N TYR A 81 12.49 16.97 4.22
CA TYR A 81 12.09 18.01 3.29
C TYR A 81 10.59 17.97 2.99
N LYS A 82 10.09 19.03 2.35
CA LYS A 82 8.69 19.12 1.92
C LYS A 82 8.48 18.42 0.57
N ASP A 83 8.79 17.12 0.52
CA ASP A 83 8.78 16.30 -0.72
C ASP A 83 7.84 15.08 -0.64
N SER A 84 7.16 14.89 0.49
CA SER A 84 6.18 13.82 0.73
C SER A 84 6.72 12.39 0.62
N PHE A 85 8.04 12.18 0.57
CA PHE A 85 8.58 10.82 0.46
C PHE A 85 8.52 10.04 1.78
N CYS A 86 8.11 8.78 1.65
CA CYS A 86 8.06 7.80 2.72
C CYS A 86 8.58 6.45 2.23
N ILE A 87 9.37 5.77 3.07
CA ILE A 87 9.93 4.45 2.80
C ILE A 87 9.40 3.48 3.85
N CYS A 88 8.77 2.40 3.41
CA CYS A 88 8.42 1.26 4.23
C CYS A 88 9.50 0.17 4.07
N HIS A 89 10.25 -0.09 5.13
CA HIS A 89 11.28 -1.13 5.14
C HIS A 89 10.68 -2.48 5.50
N VAL A 90 10.93 -3.50 4.66
CA VAL A 90 10.25 -4.80 4.75
C VAL A 90 11.26 -5.92 4.99
N ASN A 91 11.01 -6.73 6.01
CA ASN A 91 11.81 -7.91 6.34
C ASN A 91 11.70 -8.97 5.24
N LYS A 92 12.85 -9.43 4.74
CA LYS A 92 12.94 -10.35 3.60
C LYS A 92 12.76 -11.83 3.96
N GLU A 93 12.85 -12.16 5.25
CA GLU A 93 13.02 -13.54 5.73
C GLU A 93 11.73 -14.36 5.83
N SER A 94 10.55 -13.73 5.67
CA SER A 94 9.26 -14.42 5.82
C SER A 94 8.83 -15.27 4.60
N GLY A 95 9.59 -15.26 3.50
CA GLY A 95 9.29 -16.05 2.29
C GLY A 95 8.08 -15.56 1.47
N GLU A 96 7.35 -14.55 1.96
CA GLU A 96 6.19 -13.97 1.29
C GLU A 96 6.58 -13.17 0.02
N ALA A 97 5.64 -13.05 -0.92
CA ALA A 97 5.90 -12.39 -2.20
C ALA A 97 6.32 -10.91 -2.05
N ALA A 98 5.79 -10.21 -1.05
CA ALA A 98 6.20 -8.84 -0.72
C ALA A 98 7.65 -8.78 -0.21
N SER A 99 8.05 -9.73 0.62
CA SER A 99 9.40 -9.86 1.18
C SER A 99 10.47 -10.03 0.09
N LYS A 100 10.13 -10.69 -1.02
CA LYS A 100 11.02 -10.82 -2.19
C LYS A 100 11.31 -9.49 -2.88
N LYS A 101 10.40 -8.51 -2.81
CA LYS A 101 10.59 -7.17 -3.40
C LYS A 101 11.49 -6.27 -2.55
N GLY A 102 11.49 -6.47 -1.23
CA GLY A 102 12.16 -5.59 -0.26
C GLY A 102 11.38 -4.29 -0.03
N ASP A 103 12.10 -3.20 0.23
CA ASP A 103 11.51 -1.92 0.63
C ASP A 103 10.65 -1.25 -0.45
N PHE A 104 9.64 -0.50 0.02
CA PHE A 104 8.71 0.26 -0.80
C PHE A 104 8.88 1.75 -0.56
N ILE A 105 8.89 2.54 -1.63
CA ILE A 105 9.00 4.01 -1.58
C ILE A 105 7.73 4.60 -2.18
N PHE A 106 7.15 5.54 -1.44
CA PHE A 106 5.90 6.22 -1.75
C PHE A 106 6.09 7.74 -1.68
N SER A 107 5.28 8.47 -2.45
CA SER A 107 5.17 9.94 -2.47
C SER A 107 3.74 10.38 -2.70
#